data_AF-A0A9E1ZNA8-F1
#
_entry.id   AF-A0A9E1ZNA8-F1
#
_cell.length_a   1.000
_cell.length_b   1.000
_cell.length_c   1.000
_cell.angle_alpha   90.00
_cell.angle_beta   90.00
_cell.angle_gamma   90.00
#
_symmetry.space_group_name_H-M   'P 1'
#
loop_
_entity.id
_entity.type
_entity.pdbx_description
1 polymer ?
#
loop_
_entity_poly.entity_id
_entity_poly.type
_entity_poly.pdbx_seq_one_letter_code
_entity_poly.pdbx_strand_id
1 'polypeptide(L)'
;FILGVMFWIGIAFEFPLIIYVLSAIGLVKPDVLKQQWRLAIVIISIFAAAITPTIDPINMALVMLPMSVLYFISIGLSYIAYNGRKKKIE
;
A
#
# COMPACT_ATOMS: atom_id res chain seq x y z
N PHE A 1 10.65 -11.41 17.21
CA PHE A 1 11.02 -10.75 15.94
C PHE A 1 10.20 -11.27 14.77
N ILE A 2 10.42 -12.50 14.28
CA ILE A 2 9.78 -13.05 13.07
C ILE A 2 8.24 -13.00 13.13
N LEU A 3 7.63 -13.42 14.25
CA LEU A 3 6.16 -13.37 14.42
C LEU A 3 5.58 -11.96 14.30
N GLY A 4 6.28 -10.94 14.82
CA GLY A 4 5.83 -9.55 14.75
C GLY A 4 5.89 -9.01 13.32
N VAL A 5 6.97 -9.29 12.60
CA VAL A 5 7.10 -8.93 11.18
C VAL A 5 6.02 -9.62 10.34
N MET A 6 5.80 -10.93 10.54
CA MET A 6 4.74 -11.67 9.85
C MET A 6 3.34 -11.09 10.12
N PHE A 7 3.06 -10.73 11.38
CA PHE A 7 1.79 -10.11 11.76
C PHE A 7 1.55 -8.78 11.05
N TRP A 8 2.53 -7.87 11.10
CA TRP A 8 2.42 -6.56 10.45
C TRP A 8 2.35 -6.65 8.93
N ILE A 9 3.12 -7.55 8.32
CA ILE A 9 3.02 -7.83 6.90
C ILE A 9 1.62 -8.33 6.57
N GLY A 10 1.08 -9.29 7.33
CA GLY A 10 -0.28 -9.80 7.15
C GLY A 10 -1.34 -8.70 7.14
N ILE A 11 -1.25 -7.73 8.06
CA ILE A 11 -2.13 -6.56 8.06
C ILE A 11 -1.91 -5.69 6.81
N ALA A 12 -0.65 -5.46 6.42
CA ALA A 12 -0.36 -4.67 5.22
C ALA A 12 -0.93 -5.30 3.93
N PHE A 13 -1.09 -6.63 3.87
CA PHE A 13 -1.72 -7.33 2.76
C PHE A 13 -3.21 -6.99 2.58
N GLU A 14 -3.88 -6.41 3.58
CA GLU A 14 -5.26 -5.93 3.44
C GLU A 14 -5.33 -4.59 2.70
N PHE A 15 -4.24 -3.82 2.68
CA PHE A 15 -4.19 -2.49 2.08
C PHE A 15 -4.64 -2.44 0.60
N PRO A 16 -4.20 -3.35 -0.30
CA PRO A 16 -4.66 -3.36 -1.68
C PRO A 16 -6.17 -3.59 -1.82
N LEU A 17 -6.75 -4.45 -0.96
CA LEU A 17 -8.19 -4.71 -0.94
C LEU A 17 -8.96 -3.45 -0.49
N ILE A 18 -8.49 -2.79 0.57
CA ILE A 18 -9.09 -1.54 1.07
C ILE A 18 -9.08 -0.47 -0.02
N ILE A 19 -7.93 -0.26 -0.67
CA ILE A 19 -7.81 0.71 -1.78
C ILE A 19 -8.73 0.35 -2.95
N TYR A 20 -8.83 -0.93 -3.31
CA TYR A 20 -9.75 -1.39 -4.36
C TYR A 20 -11.19 -1.00 -4.03
N VAL A 21 -11.67 -1.32 -2.82
CA VAL A 21 -13.04 -1.01 -2.39
C VAL A 21 -13.27 0.50 -2.37
N LEU A 22 -12.35 1.28 -1.78
CA LEU A 22 -12.43 2.74 -1.73
C LEU A 22 -12.47 3.38 -3.13
N SER A 23 -11.74 2.83 -4.08
CA SER A 23 -11.78 3.27 -5.48
C SER A 23 -13.03 2.82 -6.22
N ALA A 24 -13.57 1.65 -5.90
CA ALA A 24 -14.82 1.15 -6.48
C ALA A 24 -16.02 2.02 -6.08
N ILE A 25 -16.05 2.54 -4.85
CA ILE A 25 -17.07 3.51 -4.41
C ILE A 25 -16.74 4.96 -4.81
N GLY A 26 -15.51 5.22 -5.26
CA GLY A 26 -15.08 6.50 -5.80
C GLY A 26 -14.47 7.49 -4.81
N LEU A 27 -14.19 7.06 -3.57
CA LEU A 27 -13.53 7.89 -2.56
C LEU A 27 -12.05 8.11 -2.88
N VAL A 28 -11.41 7.11 -3.48
CA VAL A 28 -9.98 7.18 -3.83
C VAL A 28 -9.80 7.16 -5.34
N LYS A 29 -9.10 8.16 -5.87
CA LYS A 29 -8.75 8.24 -7.29
C LYS A 29 -7.38 7.60 -7.53
N PRO A 30 -7.24 6.72 -8.54
CA PRO A 30 -5.96 6.07 -8.85
C PRO A 30 -4.84 7.06 -9.19
N ASP A 31 -5.18 8.20 -9.82
CA ASP A 31 -4.20 9.22 -10.17
C ASP A 31 -3.59 9.92 -8.94
N VAL A 32 -4.37 10.07 -7.86
CA VAL A 32 -3.87 10.65 -6.59
C VAL A 32 -2.89 9.70 -5.94
N LEU A 33 -3.21 8.41 -5.89
CA LEU A 33 -2.29 7.38 -5.41
C LEU A 33 -0.99 7.42 -6.24
N LYS A 34 -1.09 7.38 -7.56
CA LYS A 34 0.08 7.43 -8.43
C LYS A 34 0.94 8.69 -8.23
N GLN A 35 0.34 9.87 -8.05
CA GLN A 35 1.09 11.12 -7.83
C GLN A 35 1.79 11.14 -6.46
N GLN A 36 1.18 10.55 -5.44
CA GLN A 36 1.68 10.57 -4.06
C GLN A 36 2.58 9.38 -3.70
N TRP A 37 3.14 8.69 -4.70
CA TRP A 37 3.99 7.51 -4.48
C TRP A 37 5.21 7.79 -3.59
N ARG A 38 5.79 9.00 -3.67
CA ARG A 38 6.91 9.42 -2.83
C ARG A 38 6.50 9.52 -1.36
N LEU A 39 5.32 10.08 -1.10
CA LEU A 39 4.76 10.17 0.24
C LEU A 39 4.45 8.78 0.81
N ALA A 40 3.94 7.86 -0.01
CA ALA A 40 3.73 6.48 0.39
C ALA A 40 5.03 5.79 0.81
N ILE A 41 6.14 5.99 0.09
CA ILE A 41 7.45 5.44 0.48
C ILE A 41 7.92 6.00 1.82
N VAL A 42 7.73 7.30 2.07
CA VAL A 42 8.06 7.91 3.37
C VAL A 42 7.22 7.29 4.49
N ILE A 43 5.91 7.13 4.28
CA ILE A 43 5.02 6.49 5.27
C ILE A 43 5.45 5.04 5.52
N ILE A 44 5.72 4.27 4.47
CA ILE A 44 6.22 2.90 4.55
C ILE A 44 7.55 2.84 5.32
N SER A 45 8.45 3.82 5.14
CA SER A 45 9.71 3.88 5.88
C SER A 45 9.49 4.10 7.38
N ILE A 46 8.49 4.91 7.76
CA ILE A 46 8.12 5.16 9.17
C ILE A 46 7.53 3.89 9.79
N PHE A 47 6.64 3.19 9.07
CA PHE A 47 6.12 1.90 9.52
C PHE A 47 7.22 0.84 9.63
N ALA A 48 8.11 0.76 8.64
CA ALA A 48 9.23 -0.17 8.69
C ALA A 48 10.11 0.09 9.93
N ALA A 49 10.45 1.34 10.22
CA ALA A 49 11.22 1.71 11.41
C ALA A 49 10.53 1.29 12.73
N ALA A 50 9.19 1.34 12.78
CA ALA A 50 8.43 0.93 13.95
C ALA A 50 8.33 -0.60 14.11
N ILE A 51 8.37 -1.35 12.99
CA ILE A 51 8.26 -2.81 12.97
C ILE A 51 9.63 -3.46 13.19
N THR A 52 10.69 -2.90 12.63
CA THR A 52 12.04 -3.44 12.76
C THR A 52 12.64 -3.11 14.13
N PRO A 53 13.15 -4.10 14.88
CA PRO A 53 13.77 -3.86 16.17
C PRO A 53 15.14 -3.16 16.04
N THR A 54 15.78 -3.27 14.88
CA THR A 54 17.04 -2.60 14.56
C THR A 54 16.76 -1.44 13.60
N ILE A 55 17.31 -0.26 13.91
CA ILE A 55 17.23 0.93 13.04
C ILE A 55 18.43 0.88 12.08
N ASP A 56 18.54 -0.19 11.30
CA ASP A 56 19.53 -0.29 10.24
C ASP A 56 18.84 -0.24 8.85
N PRO A 57 19.39 0.49 7.88
CA PRO A 57 18.75 0.68 6.59
C PRO A 57 18.50 -0.61 5.80
N ILE A 58 19.31 -1.66 6.01
CA ILE A 58 19.23 -2.90 5.25
C ILE A 58 18.03 -3.73 5.71
N ASN A 59 17.87 -3.93 7.02
CA ASN A 59 16.72 -4.67 7.55
C ASN A 59 15.42 -3.87 7.38
N MET A 60 15.46 -2.55 7.46
CA MET A 60 14.30 -1.72 7.11
C MET A 60 13.91 -1.89 5.64
N ALA A 61 14.89 -1.88 4.72
CA ALA A 61 14.62 -2.09 3.30
C ALA A 61 13.94 -3.45 3.02
N LEU A 62 14.28 -4.50 3.76
CA LEU A 62 13.64 -5.82 3.65
C LEU A 62 12.14 -5.79 3.97
N VAL A 63 11.69 -4.91 4.88
CA VAL A 63 10.27 -4.72 5.20
C VAL A 63 9.62 -3.70 4.25
N MET A 64 10.33 -2.64 3.89
CA MET A 64 9.83 -1.62 2.98
C MET A 64 9.55 -2.17 1.58
N LEU A 65 10.37 -3.08 1.07
CA LEU A 65 10.24 -3.64 -0.27
C LEU A 65 8.87 -4.33 -0.47
N PRO A 66 8.45 -5.33 0.32
CA PRO A 66 7.15 -5.96 0.15
C PRO A 66 5.99 -4.96 0.36
N MET A 67 6.09 -4.04 1.32
CA MET A 67 5.06 -3.02 1.53
C MET A 67 4.92 -2.07 0.33
N SER A 68 6.04 -1.69 -0.30
CA SER A 68 6.06 -0.84 -1.49
C SER A 68 5.46 -1.56 -2.68
N VAL A 69 5.73 -2.86 -2.83
CA VAL A 69 5.09 -3.71 -3.85
C VAL A 69 3.57 -3.74 -3.66
N LEU A 70 3.08 -3.93 -2.44
CA LEU A 70 1.64 -3.88 -2.13
C LEU A 70 1.02 -2.53 -2.50
N TYR A 71 1.73 -1.43 -2.25
CA TYR A 71 1.28 -0.10 -2.66
C TYR A 71 1.15 0.03 -4.19
N PHE A 72 2.14 -0.42 -4.97
CA PHE A 72 2.03 -0.39 -6.43
C PHE A 72 0.92 -1.31 -6.96
N ILE A 73 0.73 -2.49 -6.35
CA ILE A 73 -0.41 -3.36 -6.66
C ILE A 73 -1.73 -2.63 -6.39
N SER A 74 -1.83 -1.92 -5.26
CA SER A 74 -3.03 -1.16 -4.88
C SER A 74 -3.38 -0.06 -5.91
N ILE A 75 -2.38 0.58 -6.52
CA ILE A 75 -2.59 1.54 -7.61
C ILE A 75 -3.21 0.85 -8.83
N GLY A 76 -2.68 -0.32 -9.23
CA GLY A 76 -3.22 -1.09 -10.34
C GLY A 76 -4.67 -1.52 -10.10
N LEU A 77 -4.95 -2.06 -8.91
CA LEU A 77 -6.30 -2.44 -8.48
C LEU A 77 -7.25 -1.23 -8.45
N SER A 78 -6.77 -0.07 -7.98
CA SER A 78 -7.53 1.18 -7.98
C SER A 78 -7.95 1.60 -9.38
N TYR A 79 -7.07 1.48 -10.39
CA TYR A 79 -7.42 1.77 -11.79
C TYR A 79 -8.51 0.83 -12.31
N ILE A 80 -8.41 -0.47 -12.01
CA ILE A 80 -9.41 -1.46 -12.44
C ILE A 80 -10.77 -1.13 -11.81
N ALA A 81 -10.81 -0.89 -10.50
CA ALA A 81 -12.02 -0.55 -9.76
C ALA A 81 -12.67 0.75 -10.26
N TYR A 82 -11.85 1.79 -10.44
CA TYR A 82 -12.32 3.12 -10.82
C TYR A 82 -12.86 3.16 -12.26
N ASN A 83 -12.22 2.44 -13.19
CA ASN A 83 -12.70 2.33 -14.57
C ASN A 83 -14.01 1.54 -14.66
N GLY A 84 -14.14 0.44 -13.88
CA GLY A 84 -15.38 -0.31 -13.77
C GLY A 84 -16.54 0.54 -13.25
N ARG A 85 -16.27 1.43 -12.28
CA ARG A 85 -17.24 2.40 -11.78
C ARG A 85 -17.65 3.42 -12.85
N LYS A 86 -16.69 4.05 -13.55
CA LYS A 86 -16.99 5.05 -14.61
C LYS A 86 -17.96 4.50 -15.65
N LYS A 87 -17.70 3.28 -16.15
CA LYS A 87 -18.56 2.61 -17.14
C LYS A 87 -19.98 2.31 -16.63
N LYS A 88 -20.21 2.25 -15.31
CA LYS A 88 -21.52 2.00 -14.73
C LYS A 88 -22.36 3.28 -14.55
N ILE A 89 -21.69 4.44 -14.54
CA ILE A 89 -22.32 5.75 -14.36
C ILE A 89 -22.67 6.38 -15.72
N GLU A 90 -21.92 6.05 -16.76
CA GLU A 90 -22.24 6.33 -18.18
C GLU A 90 -23.32 5.38 -18.70
#